data_AF-A0A495J0N7-F1
#
_entry.id   AF-A0A495J0N7-F1
#
_cell.length_a   1.000
_cell.length_b   1.000
_cell.length_c   1.000
_cell.angle_alpha   90.00
_cell.angle_beta   90.00
_cell.angle_gamma   90.00
#
_symmetry.space_group_name_H-M   'P 1'
#
loop_
_entity.id
_entity.type
_entity.pdbx_description
1 polymer ?
#
loop_
_entity_poly.entity_id
_entity_poly.type
_entity_poly.pdbx_seq_one_letter_code
_entity_poly.pdbx_strand_id
1 'polypeptide(L)'
;MRYLTVIFSFFVSLAVYGQAGDTPPREDHRLQQQRREVPKENRADKPNRGNNVPNALNRVKLIKTAYITKKLDLTPEQSSKFWPLYNEYQEEMFAVQKQIRLNNSPSQTNGKDQVLNELLLEDKKTNIKRRYANEFMKILPPEKVSLIYKSEKDFQDEILKQFRERKNEAGN
;
A
#
# COMPACT_ATOMS: atom_id res chain seq x y z
N MET A 1 -2.77 -11.97 -38.23
CA MET A 1 -1.30 -12.04 -38.07
C MET A 1 -0.98 -12.57 -36.69
N ARG A 2 -0.68 -13.87 -36.61
CA ARG A 2 -0.18 -14.60 -35.44
C ARG A 2 1.34 -14.52 -35.48
N TYR A 3 2.06 -14.35 -34.36
CA TYR A 3 3.25 -15.15 -34.04
C TYR A 3 3.54 -15.07 -32.54
N LEU A 4 3.74 -16.26 -31.98
CA LEU A 4 4.07 -16.68 -30.63
C LEU A 4 5.44 -17.34 -30.75
N THR A 5 6.48 -16.95 -30.00
CA THR A 5 7.57 -17.89 -29.66
C THR A 5 8.39 -17.42 -28.45
N VAL A 6 8.56 -18.33 -27.50
CA VAL A 6 9.43 -18.26 -26.32
C VAL A 6 10.59 -19.24 -26.58
N ILE A 7 11.72 -19.07 -25.87
CA ILE A 7 12.61 -20.12 -25.30
C ILE A 7 14.08 -20.14 -25.80
N PHE A 8 14.95 -20.05 -24.79
CA PHE A 8 16.33 -20.57 -24.59
C PHE A 8 17.51 -20.07 -25.41
N SER A 9 18.56 -19.71 -24.67
CA SER A 9 19.94 -20.03 -25.06
C SER A 9 20.71 -20.55 -23.86
N PHE A 10 21.02 -21.85 -23.96
CA PHE A 10 22.06 -22.54 -23.21
C PHE A 10 23.42 -22.15 -23.80
N PHE A 11 24.41 -21.85 -22.95
CA PHE A 11 25.82 -21.97 -23.35
C PHE A 11 26.56 -22.77 -22.28
N VAL A 12 26.82 -24.03 -22.61
CA VAL A 12 27.79 -24.92 -21.99
C VAL A 12 29.10 -24.74 -22.76
N SER A 13 30.23 -24.57 -22.06
CA SER A 13 31.52 -24.96 -22.64
C SER A 13 32.50 -25.38 -21.53
N LEU A 14 32.87 -26.65 -21.60
CA LEU A 14 33.95 -27.29 -20.86
C LEU A 14 35.29 -26.92 -21.53
N ALA A 15 36.34 -26.73 -20.74
CA ALA A 15 37.72 -26.90 -21.21
C ALA A 15 38.56 -27.58 -20.10
N VAL A 16 39.27 -28.61 -20.52
CA VAL A 16 40.12 -29.55 -19.77
C VAL A 16 41.59 -29.23 -20.04
N TYR A 17 42.49 -29.79 -19.21
CA TYR A 17 43.99 -29.82 -19.22
C TYR A 17 44.64 -28.84 -18.23
N GLY A 18 45.65 -29.18 -17.41
CA GLY A 18 46.47 -30.39 -17.27
C GLY A 18 47.94 -30.04 -16.95
N GLN A 19 48.38 -30.33 -15.72
CA GLN A 19 49.74 -30.62 -15.18
C GLN A 19 50.93 -29.60 -15.14
N ALA A 20 51.46 -29.52 -13.90
CA ALA A 20 52.87 -29.71 -13.44
C ALA A 20 53.90 -28.57 -13.51
N GLY A 21 54.49 -28.26 -12.33
CA GLY A 21 55.82 -27.66 -12.16
C GLY A 21 55.88 -26.61 -11.04
N ASP A 22 56.79 -26.82 -10.08
CA ASP A 22 57.32 -25.87 -9.07
C ASP A 22 56.65 -25.81 -7.68
N THR A 23 57.25 -26.56 -6.76
CA THR A 23 57.10 -26.48 -5.30
C THR A 23 58.03 -25.43 -4.69
N PRO A 24 57.55 -24.58 -3.77
CA PRO A 24 58.38 -24.01 -2.71
C PRO A 24 58.14 -24.72 -1.35
N PRO A 25 59.04 -24.54 -0.36
CA PRO A 25 59.38 -25.55 0.64
C PRO A 25 58.41 -25.68 1.83
N ARG A 26 58.47 -26.85 2.49
CA ARG A 26 57.76 -27.18 3.74
C ARG A 26 58.26 -26.34 4.92
N GLU A 27 57.32 -25.72 5.63
CA GLU A 27 57.46 -25.42 7.06
C GLU A 27 56.44 -26.26 7.85
N ASP A 28 56.96 -27.26 8.56
CA ASP A 28 56.21 -28.14 9.44
C ASP A 28 56.01 -27.47 10.80
N HIS A 29 54.87 -26.81 11.05
CA HIS A 29 54.50 -26.49 12.42
C HIS A 29 53.01 -26.65 12.72
N ARG A 30 52.77 -27.67 13.56
CA ARG A 30 51.72 -27.78 14.58
C ARG A 30 50.45 -28.53 14.19
N LEU A 31 50.46 -29.81 14.59
CA LEU A 31 49.35 -30.45 15.26
C LEU A 31 48.74 -29.47 16.28
N GLN A 32 47.58 -28.91 15.96
CA GLN A 32 46.64 -28.43 16.96
C GLN A 32 45.22 -28.61 16.42
N GLN A 33 44.57 -29.59 17.03
CA GLN A 33 43.12 -29.68 17.19
C GLN A 33 42.37 -30.07 15.92
N GLN A 34 42.18 -31.39 15.83
CA GLN A 34 40.98 -32.02 15.30
C GLN A 34 39.73 -31.44 16.01
N ARG A 35 39.39 -30.19 15.69
CA ARG A 35 38.09 -29.59 15.98
C ARG A 35 37.14 -30.33 15.07
N ARG A 36 36.44 -31.34 15.60
CA ARG A 36 35.29 -31.95 14.94
C ARG A 36 34.38 -30.80 14.52
N GLU A 37 34.32 -30.50 13.24
CA GLU A 37 33.31 -29.61 12.73
C GLU A 37 31.98 -30.29 12.98
N VAL A 38 31.18 -29.72 13.88
CA VAL A 38 29.78 -30.10 14.04
C VAL A 38 29.14 -29.88 12.68
N PRO A 39 28.50 -30.88 12.06
CA PRO A 39 27.79 -30.66 10.82
C PRO A 39 26.88 -29.46 10.99
N LYS A 40 27.01 -28.46 10.11
CA LYS A 40 26.04 -27.37 10.03
C LYS A 40 24.75 -28.00 9.56
N GLU A 41 23.96 -28.48 10.51
CA GLU A 41 22.59 -28.87 10.29
C GLU A 41 21.93 -27.71 9.56
N ASN A 42 21.44 -28.02 8.36
CA ASN A 42 20.65 -27.13 7.54
C ASN A 42 19.60 -26.51 8.45
N ARG A 43 19.84 -25.27 8.88
CA ARG A 43 18.83 -24.46 9.54
C ARG A 43 17.78 -24.23 8.47
N ALA A 44 16.78 -25.10 8.52
CA ALA A 44 15.55 -25.01 7.78
C ALA A 44 15.19 -23.53 7.61
N ASP A 45 14.91 -23.16 6.36
CA ASP A 45 14.28 -21.92 5.99
C ASP A 45 13.22 -21.59 7.03
N LYS A 46 13.54 -20.68 7.95
CA LYS A 46 12.49 -20.06 8.76
C LYS A 46 11.66 -19.30 7.73
N PRO A 47 10.39 -19.65 7.49
CA PRO A 47 9.58 -18.85 6.60
C PRO A 47 9.63 -17.45 7.18
N ASN A 48 10.20 -16.53 6.41
CA ASN A 48 10.11 -15.11 6.65
C ASN A 48 8.62 -14.81 6.62
N ARG A 49 7.96 -14.88 7.77
CA ARG A 49 6.65 -14.26 7.98
C ARG A 49 6.94 -12.78 7.96
N GLY A 50 7.16 -12.26 6.75
CA GLY A 50 7.20 -10.84 6.47
C GLY A 50 5.98 -10.26 7.14
N ASN A 51 6.18 -9.20 7.90
CA ASN A 51 5.17 -8.48 8.65
C ASN A 51 4.12 -7.91 7.67
N ASN A 52 3.29 -8.79 7.12
CA ASN A 52 2.18 -8.52 6.21
C ASN A 52 0.88 -8.38 7.01
N VAL A 53 0.97 -8.06 8.30
CA VAL A 53 -0.18 -7.50 9.02
C VAL A 53 -0.49 -6.19 8.33
N PRO A 54 -1.61 -6.08 7.58
CA PRO A 54 -1.94 -4.82 6.95
C PRO A 54 -2.13 -3.83 8.10
N ASN A 55 -1.36 -2.74 8.08
CA ASN A 55 -1.59 -1.58 8.93
C ASN A 55 -3.09 -1.28 8.95
N ALA A 56 -3.66 -0.91 10.10
CA ALA A 56 -5.09 -0.61 10.24
C ALA A 56 -5.61 0.29 9.10
N LEU A 57 -4.78 1.23 8.63
CA LEU A 57 -5.07 2.09 7.46
C LEU A 57 -5.27 1.29 6.16
N ASN A 58 -4.43 0.29 5.89
CA ASN A 58 -4.55 -0.57 4.70
C ASN A 58 -5.81 -1.43 4.75
N ARG A 59 -6.19 -1.92 5.95
CA ARG A 59 -7.45 -2.66 6.12
C ARG A 59 -8.66 -1.79 5.79
N VAL A 60 -8.70 -0.56 6.33
CA VAL A 60 -9.79 0.39 6.05
C VAL A 60 -9.86 0.73 4.55
N LYS A 61 -8.72 0.93 3.89
CA LYS A 61 -8.67 1.16 2.43
C LYS A 61 -9.26 -0.01 1.64
N LEU A 62 -8.88 -1.25 1.96
CA LEU A 62 -9.42 -2.44 1.29
C LEU A 62 -10.92 -2.57 1.46
N ILE A 63 -11.43 -2.40 2.69
CA ILE A 63 -12.87 -2.45 2.97
C ILE A 63 -13.58 -1.32 2.20
N LYS A 64 -13.01 -0.11 2.16
CA LYS A 64 -13.57 1.02 1.41
C LYS A 64 -13.66 0.70 -0.08
N THR A 65 -12.58 0.20 -0.69
CA THR A 65 -12.56 -0.20 -2.10
C THR A 65 -13.67 -1.20 -2.39
N ALA A 66 -13.78 -2.27 -1.60
CA ALA A 66 -14.84 -3.28 -1.77
C ALA A 66 -16.25 -2.69 -1.61
N TYR A 67 -16.44 -1.78 -0.64
CA TYR A 67 -17.72 -1.11 -0.40
C TYR A 67 -18.15 -0.25 -1.59
N ILE A 68 -17.24 0.57 -2.12
CA ILE A 68 -17.50 1.43 -3.27
C ILE A 68 -17.78 0.59 -4.51
N THR A 69 -16.99 -0.46 -4.79
CA THR A 69 -17.27 -1.38 -5.92
C THR A 69 -18.68 -1.94 -5.86
N LYS A 70 -19.10 -2.41 -4.68
CA LYS A 70 -20.43 -3.01 -4.48
C LYS A 70 -21.57 -1.99 -4.68
N LYS A 71 -21.35 -0.73 -4.31
CA LYS A 71 -22.39 0.31 -4.39
C LYS A 71 -22.55 0.87 -5.79
N LEU A 72 -21.47 1.06 -6.54
CA LEU A 72 -21.50 1.79 -7.82
C LEU A 72 -21.85 0.92 -9.04
N ASP A 73 -21.78 -0.41 -8.88
CA ASP A 73 -22.05 -1.39 -9.94
C ASP A 73 -21.37 -1.00 -11.28
N LEU A 74 -20.05 -0.84 -11.22
CA LEU A 74 -19.26 -0.36 -12.35
C LEU A 74 -19.01 -1.50 -13.34
N THR A 75 -19.16 -1.22 -14.63
CA THR A 75 -18.69 -2.15 -15.67
C THR A 75 -17.16 -2.28 -15.63
N PRO A 76 -16.57 -3.32 -16.22
CA PRO A 76 -15.10 -3.44 -16.30
C PRO A 76 -14.44 -2.22 -16.96
N GLU A 77 -15.06 -1.65 -17.99
CA GLU A 77 -14.58 -0.45 -18.68
C GLU A 77 -14.68 0.82 -17.81
N GLN A 78 -15.78 0.98 -17.08
CA GLN A 78 -15.95 2.09 -16.14
C GLN A 78 -14.95 2.00 -14.99
N SER A 79 -14.75 0.78 -14.47
CA SER A 79 -13.83 0.52 -13.35
C SER A 79 -12.40 0.89 -13.68
N SER A 80 -11.91 0.55 -14.87
CA SER A 80 -10.52 0.83 -15.28
C SER A 80 -10.22 2.32 -15.34
N LYS A 81 -11.21 3.14 -15.74
CA LYS A 81 -11.12 4.61 -15.76
C LYS A 81 -11.36 5.24 -14.38
N PHE A 82 -12.27 4.65 -13.59
CA PHE A 82 -12.69 5.19 -12.30
C PHE A 82 -11.61 5.07 -11.21
N TRP A 83 -11.01 3.89 -11.05
CA TRP A 83 -10.10 3.64 -9.91
C TRP A 83 -8.89 4.57 -9.85
N PRO A 84 -8.18 4.87 -10.96
CA PRO A 84 -7.08 5.82 -10.93
C PRO A 84 -7.53 7.21 -10.45
N LEU A 85 -8.64 7.72 -11.01
CA LEU A 85 -9.17 9.04 -10.67
C LEU A 85 -9.68 9.10 -9.23
N TYR A 86 -10.33 8.03 -8.77
CA TYR A 86 -10.81 7.93 -7.40
C TYR A 86 -9.65 7.89 -6.40
N ASN A 87 -8.58 7.16 -6.69
CA ASN A 87 -7.40 7.11 -5.82
C ASN A 87 -6.74 8.49 -5.68
N GLU A 88 -6.61 9.24 -6.77
CA GLU A 88 -6.08 10.60 -6.75
C GLU A 88 -6.95 11.54 -5.90
N TYR A 89 -8.28 11.48 -6.10
CA TYR A 89 -9.25 12.19 -5.26
C TYR A 89 -9.09 11.84 -3.77
N GLN A 90 -8.92 10.55 -3.45
CA GLN A 90 -8.72 10.11 -2.07
C GLN A 90 -7.43 10.66 -1.44
N GLU A 91 -6.34 10.70 -2.20
CA GLU A 91 -5.07 11.22 -1.72
C GLU A 91 -5.14 12.72 -1.43
N GLU A 92 -5.72 13.50 -2.34
CA GLU A 92 -5.92 14.93 -2.14
C GLU A 92 -6.86 15.22 -0.97
N MET A 93 -7.97 14.49 -0.88
CA MET A 93 -8.90 14.61 0.23
C MET A 93 -8.24 14.25 1.56
N PHE A 94 -7.44 13.18 1.59
CA PHE A 94 -6.71 12.78 2.78
C PHE A 94 -5.69 13.84 3.23
N ALA A 95 -4.98 14.46 2.27
CA ALA A 95 -4.04 15.53 2.55
C ALA A 95 -4.73 16.73 3.22
N VAL A 96 -5.87 17.17 2.69
CA VAL A 96 -6.64 18.28 3.29
C VAL A 96 -7.22 17.90 4.64
N GLN A 97 -7.77 16.70 4.80
CA GLN A 97 -8.25 16.23 6.10
C GLN A 97 -7.13 16.17 7.15
N LYS A 98 -5.90 15.81 6.74
CA LYS A 98 -4.74 15.85 7.63
C LYS A 98 -4.45 17.29 8.08
N GLN A 99 -4.51 18.26 7.17
CA GLN A 99 -4.35 19.68 7.50
C GLN A 99 -5.43 20.18 8.47
N ILE A 100 -6.70 19.81 8.25
CA ILE A 100 -7.82 20.14 9.16
C ILE A 100 -7.59 19.57 10.56
N ARG A 101 -7.14 18.31 10.67
CA ARG A 101 -6.83 17.72 11.98
C ARG A 101 -5.68 18.43 12.69
N LEU A 102 -4.66 18.87 11.95
CA LEU A 102 -3.53 19.63 12.52
C LEU A 102 -3.95 21.03 12.95
N ASN A 103 -4.82 21.69 12.17
CA ASN A 103 -5.39 22.99 12.50
C ASN A 103 -6.20 22.94 13.81
N ASN A 104 -6.95 21.85 14.00
CA ASN A 104 -7.78 21.64 15.20
C ASN A 104 -7.01 21.01 16.38
N SER A 105 -5.69 20.86 16.28
CA SER A 105 -4.87 20.38 17.39
C SER A 105 -4.78 21.44 18.48
N PRO A 106 -4.92 21.08 19.78
CA PRO A 106 -4.83 22.02 20.90
C PRO A 106 -3.45 22.71 21.04
N SER A 107 -2.47 22.30 20.24
CA SER A 107 -1.15 22.92 20.15
C SER A 107 -1.13 24.25 19.39
N GLN A 108 -2.19 24.62 18.66
CA GLN A 108 -2.29 25.91 17.97
C GLN A 108 -2.66 27.02 18.95
N THR A 109 -1.77 27.99 19.11
CA THR A 109 -1.85 29.00 20.18
C THR A 109 -2.64 30.26 19.79
N ASN A 110 -2.96 30.44 18.50
CA ASN A 110 -3.70 31.60 18.00
C ASN A 110 -5.07 31.19 17.42
N GLY A 111 -6.14 31.46 18.18
CA GLY A 111 -7.51 31.13 17.77
C GLY A 111 -7.99 31.86 16.51
N LYS A 112 -7.50 33.08 16.23
CA LYS A 112 -7.88 33.81 15.01
C LYS A 112 -7.35 33.11 13.76
N ASP A 113 -6.07 32.74 13.79
CA ASP A 113 -5.43 32.06 12.66
C ASP A 113 -6.04 30.66 12.45
N GLN A 114 -6.38 29.97 13.54
CA GLN A 114 -7.07 28.68 13.46
C GLN A 114 -8.41 28.78 12.73
N VAL A 115 -9.24 29.79 13.04
CA VAL A 115 -10.53 30.00 12.37
C VAL A 115 -10.34 30.35 10.90
N LEU A 116 -9.40 31.24 10.57
CA LEU A 116 -9.13 31.61 9.17
C LEU A 116 -8.60 30.42 8.37
N ASN A 117 -7.70 29.64 8.94
CA ASN A 117 -7.17 28.42 8.31
C ASN A 117 -8.26 27.35 8.11
N GLU A 118 -9.19 27.22 9.04
CA GLU A 118 -10.31 26.28 8.90
C GLU A 118 -11.16 26.62 7.67
N LEU A 119 -11.52 27.90 7.50
CA LEU A 119 -12.28 28.37 6.35
C LEU A 119 -11.53 28.11 5.03
N LEU A 120 -10.22 28.42 4.98
CA LEU A 120 -9.38 28.16 3.80
C LEU A 120 -9.31 26.67 3.46
N LEU A 121 -9.26 25.79 4.46
CA LEU A 121 -9.20 24.34 4.26
C LEU A 121 -10.55 23.77 3.78
N GLU A 122 -11.67 24.29 4.28
CA GLU A 122 -13.00 23.91 3.79
C GLU A 122 -13.25 24.37 2.35
N ASP A 123 -12.77 25.56 1.98
CA ASP A 123 -12.78 26.04 0.59
C ASP A 123 -11.95 25.12 -0.31
N LYS A 124 -10.73 24.76 0.13
CA LYS A 124 -9.86 23.83 -0.60
C LYS A 124 -10.53 22.47 -0.81
N LYS A 125 -11.15 21.92 0.24
CA LYS A 125 -11.91 20.67 0.18
C LYS A 125 -13.08 20.75 -0.79
N THR A 126 -13.81 21.87 -0.79
CA THR A 126 -14.94 22.09 -1.72
C THR A 126 -14.46 22.18 -3.16
N ASN A 127 -13.34 22.86 -3.41
CA ASN A 127 -12.74 22.98 -4.74
C ASN A 127 -12.25 21.62 -5.29
N ILE A 128 -11.61 20.80 -4.45
CA ILE A 128 -11.24 19.42 -4.80
C ILE A 128 -12.48 18.62 -5.21
N LYS A 129 -13.53 18.63 -4.38
CA LYS A 129 -14.79 17.93 -4.68
C LYS A 129 -15.40 18.38 -6.00
N ARG A 130 -15.45 19.69 -6.27
CA ARG A 130 -15.98 20.24 -7.52
C ARG A 130 -15.18 19.77 -8.73
N ARG A 131 -13.85 19.83 -8.67
CA ARG A 131 -12.99 19.40 -9.77
C ARG A 131 -13.20 17.92 -10.08
N TYR A 132 -13.13 17.05 -9.08
CA TYR A 132 -13.32 15.62 -9.31
C TYR A 132 -14.76 15.25 -9.67
N ALA A 133 -15.78 15.99 -9.21
CA ALA A 133 -17.14 15.79 -9.70
C ALA A 133 -17.21 15.95 -11.23
N ASN A 134 -16.59 17.00 -11.76
CA ASN A 134 -16.52 17.24 -13.20
C ASN A 134 -15.73 16.14 -13.93
N GLU A 135 -14.60 15.67 -13.37
CA GLU A 135 -13.84 14.57 -13.97
C GLU A 135 -14.61 13.24 -13.93
N PHE A 136 -15.31 12.93 -12.84
CA PHE A 136 -16.14 11.74 -12.75
C PHE A 136 -17.31 11.78 -13.74
N MET A 137 -17.93 12.94 -13.96
CA MET A 137 -19.01 13.11 -14.94
C MET A 137 -18.57 12.85 -16.40
N LYS A 138 -17.26 12.92 -16.71
CA LYS A 138 -16.74 12.57 -18.04
C LYS A 138 -16.68 11.06 -18.27
N ILE A 139 -16.60 10.27 -17.20
CA ILE A 139 -16.40 8.80 -17.28
C ILE A 139 -17.58 8.00 -16.74
N LEU A 140 -18.50 8.62 -16.01
CA LEU A 140 -19.66 8.00 -15.38
C LEU A 140 -20.93 8.85 -15.54
N PRO A 141 -22.12 8.22 -15.60
CA PRO A 141 -23.39 8.92 -15.55
C PRO A 141 -23.56 9.73 -14.25
N PRO A 142 -24.26 10.89 -14.28
CA PRO A 142 -24.47 11.73 -13.10
C PRO A 142 -25.05 11.01 -11.88
N GLU A 143 -25.92 10.02 -12.10
CA GLU A 143 -26.52 9.20 -11.05
C GLU A 143 -25.45 8.41 -10.28
N LYS A 144 -24.48 7.83 -11.00
CA LYS A 144 -23.35 7.12 -10.40
C LYS A 144 -22.41 8.09 -9.70
N VAL A 145 -22.21 9.28 -10.25
CA VAL A 145 -21.37 10.33 -9.61
C VAL A 145 -21.95 10.74 -8.26
N SER A 146 -23.25 10.98 -8.19
CA SER A 146 -23.96 11.24 -6.92
C SER A 146 -23.78 10.09 -5.92
N LEU A 147 -23.82 8.85 -6.42
CA LEU A 147 -23.66 7.66 -5.59
C LEU A 147 -22.24 7.50 -5.02
N ILE A 148 -21.19 8.00 -5.69
CA ILE A 148 -19.83 8.04 -5.12
C ILE A 148 -19.85 8.78 -3.78
N TYR A 149 -20.37 10.01 -3.75
CA TYR A 149 -20.35 10.84 -2.55
C TYR A 149 -21.25 10.28 -1.45
N LYS A 150 -22.41 9.75 -1.82
CA LYS A 150 -23.32 9.08 -0.88
C LYS A 150 -22.64 7.85 -0.26
N SER A 151 -22.05 6.98 -1.08
CA SER A 151 -21.40 5.77 -0.59
C SER A 151 -20.16 6.05 0.26
N GLU A 152 -19.41 7.14 0.00
CA GLU A 152 -18.35 7.57 0.91
C GLU A 152 -18.86 7.97 2.29
N LYS A 153 -19.94 8.75 2.34
CA LYS A 153 -20.54 9.20 3.59
C LYS A 153 -21.11 8.01 4.36
N ASP A 154 -21.88 7.14 3.69
CA ASP A 154 -22.46 5.95 4.28
C ASP A 154 -21.36 5.03 4.86
N PHE A 155 -20.25 4.87 4.14
CA PHE A 155 -19.10 4.10 4.62
C PHE A 155 -18.46 4.73 5.88
N GLN A 156 -18.26 6.05 5.90
CA GLN A 156 -17.72 6.74 7.07
C GLN A 156 -18.62 6.59 8.30
N ASP A 157 -19.92 6.75 8.10
CA ASP A 157 -20.93 6.62 9.16
C ASP A 157 -20.98 5.18 9.70
N GLU A 158 -20.88 4.17 8.82
CA GLU A 158 -20.83 2.76 9.19
C GLU A 158 -19.56 2.41 9.99
N ILE A 159 -18.40 2.85 9.52
CA ILE A 159 -17.13 2.61 10.21
C ILE A 159 -17.13 3.26 11.59
N LEU A 160 -17.63 4.49 11.71
CA LEU A 160 -17.73 5.20 12.98
C LEU A 160 -18.67 4.47 13.95
N LYS A 161 -19.81 3.96 13.46
CA LYS A 161 -20.74 3.15 14.25
C LYS A 161 -20.05 1.91 14.80
N GLN A 162 -19.36 1.14 13.95
CA GLN A 162 -18.64 -0.07 14.36
C GLN A 162 -17.54 0.22 15.41
N PHE A 163 -16.85 1.37 15.30
CA PHE A 163 -15.87 1.77 16.31
C PHE A 163 -16.51 2.09 17.66
N ARG A 164 -17.70 2.71 17.67
CA ARG A 164 -18.44 3.02 18.90
C ARG A 164 -18.95 1.75 19.59
N GLU A 165 -19.50 0.81 18.83
CA GLU A 165 -20.02 -0.47 19.34
C GLU A 165 -18.91 -1.30 20.01
N ARG A 166 -17.77 -1.48 19.32
CA ARG A 166 -16.61 -2.19 19.91
C ARG A 166 -16.09 -1.56 21.19
N LYS A 167 -16.14 -0.23 21.31
CA LYS A 167 -15.70 0.48 22.53
C LYS A 167 -16.64 0.20 23.71
N ASN A 168 -17.95 0.11 23.45
CA ASN A 168 -18.93 -0.15 24.48
C ASN A 168 -18.86 -1.61 24.97
N GLU A 169 -18.59 -2.56 24.07
CA GLU A 169 -18.40 -3.98 24.41
C GLU A 169 -17.12 -4.24 25.22
N ALA A 170 -16.05 -3.48 24.98
CA ALA A 170 -14.78 -3.61 25.71
C ALA A 170 -14.75 -2.89 27.07
N GLY A 171 -15.75 -2.05 27.35
CA GLY A 171 -15.86 -1.27 28.60
C GLY A 171 -16.84 -1.84 29.62
N ASN A 172 -17.42 -3.01 29.34
CA ASN A 172 -18.39 -3.72 30.18
C ASN A 172 -17.90 -5.14 30.45
#